data_AF-A0A537LR15-F1
#
_entry.id   AF-A0A537LR15-F1
#
_cell.length_a   1.000
_cell.length_b   1.000
_cell.length_c   1.000
_cell.angle_alpha   90.00
_cell.angle_beta   90.00
_cell.angle_gamma   90.00
#
_symmetry.space_group_name_H-M   'P 1'
#
loop_
_entity.id
_entity.type
_entity.pdbx_description
1 polymer ?
#
loop_
_entity_poly.entity_id
_entity_poly.type
_entity_poly.pdbx_seq_one_letter_code
_entity_poly.pdbx_strand_id
1 'polypeptide(L)' 'MNARIRARAADRRGRALAPGTRVRIAAEGQAEGTVVRVLDDYGTVTVLIEKPAKAERMYPISEVDAL' A
#
# COMPACT_ATOMS: atom_id res chain seq x y z
N MET A 1 2.42 -25.16 16.10
CA MET A 1 3.27 -24.39 15.18
C MET A 1 2.64 -23.02 14.99
N ASN A 2 2.96 -22.06 15.86
CA ASN A 2 2.40 -20.70 15.80
C ASN A 2 3.12 -19.94 14.69
N ALA A 3 2.47 -19.77 13.53
CA ALA A 3 2.94 -18.93 12.43
C ALA A 3 2.93 -17.45 12.86
N ARG A 4 3.89 -17.07 13.72
CA ARG A 4 4.26 -15.69 14.00
C ARG A 4 5.11 -15.17 12.86
N ILE A 5 4.49 -15.03 11.69
CA ILE A 5 4.99 -14.15 10.65
C ILE A 5 3.79 -13.30 10.27
N ARG A 6 3.50 -12.29 11.10
CA ARG A 6 2.86 -11.09 10.58
C ARG A 6 3.92 -10.46 9.69
N ALA A 7 4.05 -10.95 8.47
CA ALA A 7 4.76 -10.18 7.47
C ALA A 7 4.03 -8.83 7.47
N ARG A 8 4.82 -7.80 7.76
CA ARG A 8 4.34 -6.44 7.85
C ARG A 8 4.61 -5.92 6.46
N ALA A 9 3.58 -5.76 5.64
CA ALA A 9 3.74 -5.13 4.34
C ALA A 9 4.55 -3.84 4.53
N ALA A 10 5.63 -3.72 3.79
CA ALA A 10 6.55 -2.61 3.90
C ALA A 10 6.95 -2.14 2.51
N ASP A 11 7.11 -0.83 2.35
CA ASP A 11 7.65 -0.28 1.12
C ASP A 11 9.11 -0.70 0.92
N ARG A 12 9.68 -0.37 -0.24
CA ARG A 12 11.09 -0.64 -0.57
C ARG A 12 12.11 -0.03 0.40
N ARG A 13 11.70 0.91 1.25
CA ARG A 13 12.53 1.55 2.27
C ARG A 13 12.34 0.92 3.65
N GLY A 14 11.56 -0.15 3.75
CA GLY A 14 11.24 -0.83 5.00
C GLY A 14 10.20 -0.11 5.85
N ARG A 15 9.51 0.91 5.31
CA ARG A 15 8.45 1.62 6.05
C ARG A 15 7.15 0.83 5.98
N ALA A 16 6.48 0.69 7.11
CA ALA A 16 5.26 -0.09 7.20
C ALA A 16 4.13 0.51 6.35
N LEU A 17 3.47 -0.35 5.57
CA LEU A 17 2.23 -0.09 4.87
C LEU A 17 1.11 -0.72 5.68
N ALA A 18 0.23 0.10 6.25
CA ALA A 18 -0.92 -0.33 7.02
C ALA A 18 -2.16 0.48 6.60
N PRO A 19 -3.38 -0.01 6.87
CA PRO A 19 -4.58 0.81 6.68
C PRO A 19 -4.44 2.17 7.40
N GLY A 20 -4.74 3.25 6.69
CA GLY A 20 -4.54 4.64 7.11
C GLY A 20 -3.19 5.25 6.73
N THR A 21 -2.21 4.47 6.28
CA THR A 21 -0.92 5.00 5.81
C THR A 21 -1.12 5.82 4.54
N ARG A 22 -0.63 7.06 4.54
CA ARG A 22 -0.50 7.85 3.31
C ARG A 22 0.64 7.31 2.47
N VAL A 23 0.40 7.21 1.18
CA VAL A 23 1.34 6.61 0.23
C VAL A 23 1.41 7.40 -1.06
N ARG A 24 2.51 7.20 -1.77
CA ARG A 24 2.74 7.64 -3.14
C ARG A 24 2.91 6.42 -4.03
N ILE A 25 2.21 6.43 -5.16
CA ILE A 25 2.15 5.33 -6.12
C ILE A 25 3.04 5.68 -7.30
N ALA A 26 4.14 4.95 -7.49
CA ALA A 26 5.10 5.23 -8.56
C ALA A 26 4.51 4.94 -9.95
N ALA A 27 3.71 3.88 -10.08
CA ALA A 27 3.12 3.45 -11.36
C ALA A 27 2.12 4.45 -11.95
N GLU A 28 1.47 5.26 -11.12
CA GLU A 28 0.52 6.29 -11.54
C GLU A 28 1.12 7.70 -11.46
N GLY A 29 2.35 7.86 -11.98
CA GLY A 29 2.95 9.19 -12.10
C GLY A 29 3.08 9.94 -10.78
N GLN A 30 3.32 9.21 -9.67
CA GLN A 30 3.40 9.75 -8.31
C GLN A 30 2.04 10.17 -7.70
N ALA A 31 0.94 9.55 -8.10
CA ALA A 31 -0.35 9.73 -7.44
C ALA A 31 -0.25 9.47 -5.92
N GLU A 32 -0.93 10.29 -5.13
CA GLU A 32 -0.99 10.12 -3.67
C GLU A 32 -2.34 9.52 -3.26
N GLY A 33 -2.30 8.69 -2.23
CA GLY A 33 -3.50 8.05 -1.71
C GLY A 33 -3.31 7.55 -0.28
N THR A 34 -4.33 6.85 0.22
CA THR A 34 -4.32 6.26 1.56
C THR A 34 -4.56 4.77 1.46
N VAL A 35 -3.70 3.96 2.06
CA VAL A 35 -3.91 2.51 2.14
C VAL A 35 -5.19 2.25 2.93
N VAL A 36 -6.12 1.47 2.37
CA VAL A 36 -7.36 1.05 3.04
C VAL A 36 -7.33 -0.43 3.39
N ARG A 37 -6.53 -1.22 2.69
CA ARG A 37 -6.37 -2.66 2.95
C ARG A 37 -4.97 -3.11 2.56
N VAL A 38 -4.44 -4.07 3.30
CA VAL A 38 -3.19 -4.77 3.00
C VAL A 38 -3.51 -6.23 2.75
N LEU A 39 -3.09 -6.75 1.60
CA LEU A 39 -3.26 -8.13 1.17
C LEU A 39 -1.86 -8.74 1.04
N ASP A 40 -1.21 -8.94 2.18
CA ASP A 40 0.21 -9.29 2.25
C ASP A 40 0.51 -10.67 1.66
N ASP A 41 -0.42 -11.63 1.81
CA ASP A 41 -0.34 -12.96 1.18
C ASP A 41 -0.26 -12.86 -0.37
N TYR A 42 -0.71 -11.75 -0.93
CA TYR A 42 -0.71 -11.45 -2.37
C TYR A 42 0.30 -10.38 -2.77
N GLY A 43 1.11 -9.88 -1.82
CA GLY A 43 2.08 -8.81 -2.09
C GLY A 43 1.46 -7.50 -2.56
N THR A 44 0.20 -7.23 -2.22
CA THR A 44 -0.56 -6.07 -2.73
C THR A 44 -1.20 -5.24 -1.62
N VAL A 45 -1.46 -3.97 -1.91
CA VAL A 45 -2.22 -3.06 -1.06
C VAL A 45 -3.34 -2.41 -1.86
N THR A 46 -4.48 -2.21 -1.21
CA THR A 46 -5.57 -1.39 -1.75
C THR A 46 -5.39 0.04 -1.25
N VAL A 47 -5.33 0.98 -2.18
CA VAL A 47 -5.15 2.40 -1.92
C VAL A 47 -6.38 3.16 -2.40
N LEU A 48 -6.90 4.03 -1.53
CA LEU A 48 -7.90 5.02 -1.87
C LEU A 48 -7.20 6.27 -2.42
N ILE A 49 -7.47 6.57 -3.69
CA ILE A 49 -7.04 7.78 -4.37
C ILE A 49 -8.22 8.74 -4.40
N GLU A 50 -7.99 10.02 -4.06
CA GLU A 50 -9.06 11.02 -4.00
C GLU A 50 -9.15 11.93 -5.24
N LYS A 51 -8.07 12.00 -6.05
CA LYS A 51 -8.00 12.87 -7.24
C LYS A 51 -7.51 12.09 -8.46
N PRO A 52 -8.07 12.31 -9.66
CA PRO A 52 -9.14 13.26 -9.99
C PRO A 52 -10.55 12.79 -9.57
N ALA A 53 -10.72 11.51 -9.23
CA ALA A 53 -11.96 10.96 -8.71
C ALA A 53 -11.65 9.99 -7.57
N LYS A 54 -12.57 9.88 -6.61
CA LYS A 54 -12.45 8.95 -5.50
C LYS A 54 -12.55 7.51 -6.02
N ALA A 55 -11.46 6.76 -5.94
CA ALA A 55 -11.39 5.38 -6.40
C ALA A 55 -10.49 4.55 -5.49
N GLU A 56 -10.90 3.31 -5.23
CA GLU A 56 -10.04 2.29 -4.62
C GLU A 56 -9.35 1.50 -5.73
N ARG A 57 -8.03 1.39 -5.66
CA ARG A 57 -7.22 0.64 -6.61
C ARG A 57 -6.22 -0.24 -5.89
N MET A 58 -5.89 -1.37 -6.49
CA MET A 58 -4.90 -2.30 -5.96
C MET A 58 -3.55 -2.07 -6.62
N TYR A 59 -2.50 -2.05 -5.82
CA TYR A 59 -1.12 -1.89 -6.28
C TYR A 59 -0.21 -2.95 -5.65
N PRO A 60 0.82 -3.41 -6.37
CA PRO A 60 1.92 -4.16 -5.77
C PRO A 60 2.59 -3.33 -4.68
N ILE A 61 2.95 -3.96 -3.57
CA ILE A 61 3.69 -3.31 -2.47
C ILE A 61 4.97 -2.62 -2.98
N SER A 62 5.63 -3.20 -3.98
CA SER A 62 6.86 -2.67 -4.58
C SER A 62 6.70 -1.33 -5.30
N GLU A 63 5.47 -0.95 -5.66
CA GLU A 63 5.17 0.28 -6.40
C GLU A 63 4.62 1.39 -5.50
N VAL A 64 4.51 1.12 -4.21
CA VAL A 64 3.90 1.99 -3.21
C VAL A 64 4.96 2.38 -2.20
N ASP A 65 5.19 3.68 -2.08
CA ASP A 65 6.06 4.25 -1.06
C ASP A 65 5.21 4.91 0.03
N ALA A 66 5.51 4.66 1.31
CA ALA A 66 4.89 5.45 2.38
C ALA A 66 5.27 6.94 2.25
N LEU A 67 4.46 7.84 2.79
CA LEU A 67 4.80 9.27 2.91
C LEU A 67 5.21 9.60 4.33
#